data_AF-A0A3B4GWX3-F1
#
_entry.id   AF-A0A3B4GWX3-F1
#
_cell.length_a   1.000
_cell.length_b   1.000
_cell.length_c   1.000
_cell.angle_alpha   90.00
_cell.angle_beta   90.00
_cell.angle_gamma   90.00
#
_symmetry.space_group_name_H-M   'P 1'
#
loop_
_entity.id
_entity.type
_entity.pdbx_description
1 polymer ?
#
loop_
_entity_poly.entity_id
_entity_poly.type
_entity_poly.pdbx_seq_one_letter_code
_entity_poly.pdbx_strand_id
1 'polypeptide(L)' 'MTFFGLTYLGYQNPIGDRPNQLYMVPLTESQRYGWMVSKNPEPWMLVRRFPRKNSEMTFVKEMLKTDPNFSLL' A
#
# COMPACT_ATOMS: atom_id res chain seq x y z
N MET A 1 12.33 30.52 9.02
CA MET A 1 10.90 30.17 9.13
C MET A 1 10.11 31.16 8.27
N THR A 2 9.94 30.85 6.99
CA THR A 2 8.92 31.45 6.13
C THR A 2 8.22 30.28 5.44
N PHE A 3 7.04 30.03 5.97
CA PHE A 3 6.12 28.94 5.72
C PHE A 3 5.25 29.39 4.52
N PHE A 4 5.33 28.67 3.40
CA PHE A 4 4.47 28.75 2.21
C PHE A 4 4.30 30.12 1.52
N GLY A 5 5.01 30.29 0.40
CA GLY A 5 4.63 31.23 -0.66
C GLY A 5 4.28 30.46 -1.93
N LEU A 6 2.99 30.39 -2.26
CA LEU A 6 2.39 30.40 -3.61
C LEU A 6 0.92 29.93 -3.52
N THR A 7 0.04 30.88 -3.21
CA THR A 7 -1.41 30.78 -3.32
C THR A 7 -1.85 31.09 -4.76
N TYR A 8 -1.76 30.17 -5.72
CA TYR A 8 -2.28 30.42 -7.08
C TYR A 8 -2.84 29.21 -7.87
N LEU A 9 -3.31 28.14 -7.24
CA LEU A 9 -3.99 27.07 -7.99
C LEU A 9 -5.15 26.44 -7.20
N GLY A 10 -6.32 27.07 -7.28
CA GLY A 10 -7.64 26.42 -7.11
C GLY A 10 -7.97 25.74 -5.77
N TYR A 11 -9.24 25.33 -5.65
CA TYR A 11 -9.71 24.47 -4.57
C TYR A 11 -9.11 23.07 -4.77
N GLN A 12 -7.97 22.78 -4.15
CA GLN A 12 -7.39 21.44 -4.14
C GLN A 12 -8.34 20.56 -3.32
N ASN A 13 -9.16 19.75 -3.99
CA ASN A 13 -10.03 18.77 -3.35
C ASN A 13 -9.29 17.41 -3.35
N PRO A 14 -8.42 17.10 -2.36
CA PRO A 14 -7.58 15.90 -2.38
C PRO A 14 -8.37 14.60 -2.25
N ILE A 15 -9.69 14.68 -2.07
CA ILE A 15 -10.58 13.55 -1.78
C ILE A 15 -11.12 12.92 -3.08
N GLY A 16 -11.18 13.68 -4.19
CA GLY A 16 -11.85 13.24 -5.42
C GLY A 16 -10.93 12.76 -6.55
N ASP A 17 -9.84 13.50 -6.81
CA ASP A 17 -8.99 13.28 -7.99
C ASP A 17 -7.57 12.90 -7.63
N ARG A 18 -7.00 11.92 -8.36
CA ARG A 18 -5.60 11.52 -8.19
C ARG A 18 -4.70 12.61 -8.76
N PRO A 19 -3.54 12.89 -8.13
CA PRO A 19 -2.64 13.95 -8.58
C PRO A 19 -2.09 13.71 -10.00
N ASN A 20 -2.01 12.45 -10.44
CA ASN A 20 -1.60 12.08 -11.80
C ASN A 20 -2.64 12.40 -12.90
N GLN A 21 -3.86 12.81 -12.52
CA GLN A 21 -4.87 13.31 -13.46
C GLN A 21 -4.75 14.83 -13.66
N LEU A 22 -4.19 15.54 -12.68
CA LEU A 22 -4.06 17.01 -12.68
C LEU A 22 -2.70 17.48 -13.19
N TYR A 23 -1.64 16.73 -12.88
CA TYR A 23 -0.27 17.09 -13.22
C TYR A 23 0.38 15.99 -14.07
N MET A 24 1.23 16.39 -15.00
CA MET A 24 1.98 15.44 -15.85
C MET A 24 3.15 14.77 -15.11
N VAL A 25 3.70 15.44 -14.09
CA VAL A 25 4.86 14.98 -13.32
C VAL A 25 4.59 15.08 -11.82
N PRO A 26 5.15 14.18 -10.99
CA PRO A 26 5.00 14.28 -9.54
C PRO A 26 5.72 15.51 -9.01
N LEU A 27 5.04 16.31 -8.20
CA LEU A 27 5.57 17.56 -7.65
C LEU A 27 6.36 17.34 -6.37
N THR A 28 6.04 16.27 -5.63
CA THR A 28 6.72 15.90 -4.38
C THR A 28 7.29 14.48 -4.44
N GLU A 29 8.27 14.19 -3.59
CA GLU A 29 8.87 12.85 -3.50
C GLU A 29 7.83 11.79 -3.12
N SER A 30 6.92 12.14 -2.19
CA SER A 30 5.82 11.26 -1.79
C SER A 30 4.88 10.89 -2.94
N GLN A 31 4.67 11.79 -3.89
CA GLN A 31 3.82 11.56 -5.06
C GLN A 31 4.45 10.62 -6.08
N ARG A 32 5.78 10.43 -6.06
CA ARG A 32 6.44 9.48 -6.96
C ARG A 32 5.98 8.04 -6.69
N TYR A 33 5.70 7.73 -5.43
CA TYR A 33 5.18 6.43 -5.05
C TYR A 33 3.76 6.25 -5.59
N GLY A 34 3.57 5.20 -6.38
CA GLY A 34 2.27 4.89 -6.96
C GLY A 34 1.83 5.81 -8.12
N TRP A 35 2.69 6.73 -8.58
CA TRP A 35 2.37 7.66 -9.67
C TRP A 35 1.90 6.94 -10.94
N MET A 36 2.56 5.82 -11.26
CA MET A 36 2.31 5.00 -12.44
C MET A 36 1.30 3.85 -12.18
N VAL A 37 0.60 3.84 -11.04
CA VAL A 37 -0.40 2.80 -10.76
C VAL A 37 -1.60 3.02 -11.67
N SER A 38 -1.77 2.10 -12.61
CA SER A 38 -2.90 2.06 -13.53
C SER A 38 -4.21 1.75 -12.78
N LYS A 39 -5.33 2.32 -13.26
CA LYS A 39 -6.67 1.96 -12.76
C LYS A 39 -7.03 0.51 -13.13
N ASN A 40 -6.53 0.06 -14.28
CA ASN A 40 -6.78 -1.26 -14.81
C ASN A 40 -5.70 -2.21 -14.29
N PRO A 41 -6.06 -3.38 -13.75
CA PRO A 41 -5.08 -4.35 -13.33
C PRO A 41 -4.28 -4.85 -14.54
N GLU A 42 -2.96 -4.87 -14.43
CA GLU A 42 -2.07 -5.51 -15.38
C GLU A 42 -2.43 -6.99 -15.59
N PRO A 43 -2.27 -7.55 -16.80
CA PRO A 43 -2.68 -8.93 -17.10
C PRO A 43 -2.10 -9.98 -16.15
N TRP A 44 -0.86 -9.80 -15.69
CA TRP A 44 -0.20 -10.71 -14.76
C TRP A 44 -0.82 -10.70 -13.35
N MET A 45 -1.52 -9.63 -12.96
CA MET A 45 -2.23 -9.54 -11.68
C MET A 45 -3.53 -10.34 -11.68
N LEU A 46 -4.11 -10.59 -12.85
CA LEU A 46 -5.34 -11.38 -13.01
C LEU A 46 -5.08 -12.88 -12.90
N VAL A 47 -3.82 -13.31 -13.05
CA VAL A 47 -3.43 -14.71 -12.91
C VAL A 47 -3.68 -15.17 -11.47
N ARG A 48 -4.42 -16.26 -11.30
CA ARG A 48 -4.76 -16.83 -9.99
C ARG A 48 -3.47 -17.19 -9.23
N ARG A 49 -3.28 -16.54 -8.08
CA ARG A 49 -2.16 -16.82 -7.16
C ARG A 49 -2.64 -17.69 -6.01
N PHE A 50 -1.71 -18.44 -5.44
CA PHE A 50 -1.94 -19.24 -4.24
C PHE A 50 -0.98 -18.78 -3.14
N PRO A 51 -1.20 -17.59 -2.54
CA PRO A 51 -0.44 -17.19 -1.37
C PRO A 51 -0.58 -18.24 -0.28
N ARG A 52 0.52 -18.54 0.41
CA ARG A 52 0.49 -19.39 1.59
C ARG A 52 -0.36 -18.69 2.65
N LYS A 53 -1.51 -19.27 2.98
CA LYS A 53 -2.33 -18.83 4.11
C LYS A 53 -1.87 -19.56 5.35
N ASN A 54 -1.33 -18.84 6.32
CA ASN A 54 -0.98 -19.41 7.61
C ASN A 54 -2.26 -19.62 8.41
N SER A 55 -2.50 -20.86 8.84
CA SER A 55 -3.56 -21.18 9.79
C SER A 55 -3.12 -20.89 11.21
N GLU A 56 -4.05 -20.84 12.15
CA GLU A 56 -3.74 -20.81 13.60
C GLU A 56 -2.83 -21.98 13.99
N MET A 57 -3.03 -23.15 13.40
CA MET A 57 -2.16 -24.32 13.64
C MET A 57 -0.73 -24.14 13.12
N THR A 58 -0.50 -23.22 12.17
CA THR A 58 0.86 -22.84 11.76
C THR A 58 1.55 -22.04 12.87
N PHE A 59 0.82 -21.14 13.53
CA PHE A 59 1.32 -20.42 14.71
C PHE A 59 1.64 -21.39 15.86
N VAL A 60 0.75 -22.35 16.15
CA VAL A 60 0.96 -23.40 17.16
C VAL A 60 2.21 -24.21 16.87
N LYS A 61 2.46 -24.56 15.60
CA LYS A 61 3.69 -25.26 15.20
C LYS A 61 4.95 -24.43 15.45
N GLU A 62 4.89 -23.12 15.30
CA GLU A 62 6.02 -22.26 15.66
C GLU A 62 6.20 -22.18 17.18
N MET A 63 5.11 -22.08 17.95
CA MET A 63 5.16 -22.07 19.42
C MET A 63 5.73 -23.37 20.01
N LEU A 64 5.40 -24.53 19.44
CA LEU A 64 5.96 -25.82 19.84
C LEU A 64 7.46 -25.94 19.58
N LYS A 65 8.01 -25.25 18.57
CA LYS A 65 9.46 -25.21 18.34
C LYS A 65 10.17 -24.35 19.38
N THR A 66 9.49 -23.32 19.89
CA THR A 66 10.06 -22.40 20.87
C THR A 66 9.97 -22.92 22.31
N ASP A 67 8.87 -23.58 22.67
CA ASP A 67 8.66 -24.16 23.99
C ASP A 67 8.12 -25.60 23.86
N PRO A 68 8.91 -26.62 24.28
CA PRO A 68 8.48 -28.02 24.27
C PRO A 68 7.27 -28.31 25.16
N ASN A 69 6.99 -27.46 26.16
CA ASN A 69 5.88 -27.62 27.10
C ASN A 69 4.62 -26.85 26.68
N PHE A 70 4.65 -26.19 25.52
CA PHE A 70 3.49 -25.47 25.02
C PHE A 70 2.34 -26.45 24.71
N SER A 71 1.18 -26.21 25.35
CA SER A 71 -0.05 -26.99 25.17
C SER A 71 -1.21 -26.06 24.85
N LEU A 72 -2.14 -26.53 24.01
CA LEU A 72 -3.36 -25.81 23.61
C LEU A 72 -4.56 -26.04 24.56
N LEU A 73 -4.34 -26.81 25.64
CA LEU A 73 -5.36 -27.16 26.63
C LEU A 73 -5.38 -26.18 27.80
#